data_AF-A0A814VYD2-F1
#
_entry.id   AF-A0A814VYD2-F1
#
_cell.length_a   1.000
_cell.length_b   1.000
_cell.length_c   1.000
_cell.angle_alpha   90.00
_cell.angle_beta   90.00
_cell.angle_gamma   90.00
#
_symmetry.space_group_name_H-M   'P 1'
#
loop_
_entity.id
_entity.type
_entity.pdbx_description
1 polymer ?
#
loop_
_entity_poly.entity_id
_entity_poly.type
_entity_poly.pdbx_seq_one_letter_code
_entity_poly.pdbx_strand_id
1 'polypeptide(L)'
;MENADAETSANARAYFKCIKDLDFIICLSVVSHIFAILKPYTEVLQSKNCDLAQCYDNIEKVALYLAELKYDVTKFNEPETELENFAGERDIILTFPRTNKYENVSAYLKNMYETFIETTLTELGNRFSKHQKILTNVFNLLPSYVVEKEFNNVKQAFDFYKDDLPSNDMNLLATEFDMWQHKWKKTSIAKKPSNVIDSLNALLSLRSFYPNLYCLFELFAILPVTVSTAERSFSTMKRIITILRNSIGDERLSNLALIHIHHDIASNLNVEDVINIFCKDKRRIKFTNK
;
A
#
# COMPACT_ATOMS: atom_id res chain seq x y z
N MET A 1 -37.78 14.66 23.92
CA MET A 1 -36.41 14.37 24.37
C MET A 1 -36.26 12.97 24.97
N GLU A 2 -37.35 12.23 25.27
CA GLU A 2 -37.30 10.92 25.94
C GLU A 2 -37.05 9.68 25.03
N ASN A 3 -37.22 9.78 23.69
CA ASN A 3 -37.08 8.62 22.79
C ASN A 3 -35.64 8.26 22.40
N ALA A 4 -34.66 9.15 22.62
CA ALA A 4 -33.27 8.91 22.24
C ALA A 4 -32.59 7.87 23.14
N ASP A 5 -33.02 7.74 24.40
CA ASP A 5 -32.42 6.82 25.37
C ASP A 5 -32.86 5.36 25.15
N ALA A 6 -34.14 5.15 24.78
CA ALA A 6 -34.66 3.82 24.47
C ALA A 6 -34.04 3.22 23.19
N GLU A 7 -33.87 4.04 22.14
CA GLU A 7 -33.23 3.62 20.90
C GLU A 7 -31.74 3.33 21.10
N THR A 8 -31.04 4.18 21.86
CA THR A 8 -29.63 3.97 22.19
C THR A 8 -29.44 2.69 23.02
N SER A 9 -30.31 2.44 24.00
CA SER A 9 -30.28 1.22 24.82
C SER A 9 -30.58 -0.04 24.00
N ALA A 10 -31.55 0.03 23.10
CA ALA A 10 -31.88 -1.07 22.19
C ALA A 10 -30.71 -1.39 21.24
N ASN A 11 -30.09 -0.36 20.66
CA ASN A 11 -28.92 -0.50 19.79
C ASN A 11 -27.71 -1.08 20.56
N ALA A 12 -27.46 -0.60 21.77
CA ALA A 12 -26.38 -1.13 22.62
C ALA A 12 -26.56 -2.62 22.92
N ARG A 13 -27.79 -3.05 23.24
CA ARG A 13 -28.12 -4.48 23.45
C ARG A 13 -27.98 -5.30 22.17
N ALA A 14 -28.39 -4.74 21.02
CA ALA A 14 -28.23 -5.39 19.73
C ALA A 14 -26.76 -5.61 19.38
N TYR A 15 -25.91 -4.58 19.53
CA TYR A 15 -24.46 -4.71 19.31
C TYR A 15 -23.80 -5.67 20.28
N PHE A 16 -24.18 -5.64 21.56
CA PHE A 16 -23.68 -6.58 22.55
C PHE A 16 -23.99 -8.03 22.19
N LYS A 17 -25.17 -8.28 21.62
CA LYS A 17 -25.52 -9.60 21.09
C LYS A 17 -24.66 -9.96 19.87
N CYS A 18 -24.53 -9.06 18.89
CA CYS A 18 -23.72 -9.29 17.69
C CYS A 18 -22.25 -9.59 17.99
N ILE A 19 -21.64 -8.91 18.97
CA ILE A 19 -20.24 -9.12 19.35
C ILE A 19 -20.03 -10.49 20.02
N LYS A 20 -21.10 -11.07 20.59
CA LYS A 20 -21.10 -12.40 21.20
C LYS A 20 -21.53 -13.52 20.25
N ASP A 21 -21.95 -13.17 19.04
CA ASP A 21 -22.37 -14.17 18.06
C ASP A 21 -21.17 -14.98 17.58
N LEU A 22 -21.39 -16.28 17.35
CA LEU A 22 -20.36 -17.24 16.93
C LEU A 22 -19.62 -16.76 15.67
N ASP A 23 -20.36 -16.25 14.68
CA ASP A 23 -19.80 -15.77 13.42
C ASP A 23 -18.85 -14.61 13.65
N PHE A 24 -19.21 -13.66 14.51
CA PHE A 24 -18.37 -12.50 14.79
C PHE A 24 -17.04 -12.90 15.44
N ILE A 25 -17.09 -13.80 16.42
CA ILE A 25 -15.89 -14.22 17.17
C ILE A 25 -14.97 -15.05 16.27
N ILE A 26 -15.52 -15.96 15.46
CA ILE A 26 -14.74 -16.74 14.50
C ILE A 26 -14.10 -15.82 13.46
N CYS A 27 -14.87 -14.90 12.88
CA CYS A 27 -14.33 -13.92 11.94
C CYS A 27 -13.22 -13.08 12.59
N LEU A 28 -13.41 -12.63 13.83
CA LEU A 28 -12.40 -11.85 14.55
C LEU A 28 -11.11 -12.65 14.78
N SER A 29 -11.20 -13.91 15.20
CA SER A 29 -10.04 -14.79 15.39
C SER A 29 -9.28 -15.02 14.08
N VAL A 30 -9.98 -15.42 13.02
CA VAL A 30 -9.40 -15.66 11.68
C VAL A 30 -8.72 -14.41 11.13
N VAL A 31 -9.40 -13.26 11.21
CA VAL A 31 -8.87 -11.98 10.73
C VAL A 31 -7.66 -11.55 11.55
N SER A 32 -7.70 -11.68 12.87
CA SER A 32 -6.60 -11.34 13.77
C SER A 32 -5.33 -12.12 13.42
N HIS A 33 -5.45 -13.44 13.28
CA HIS A 33 -4.33 -14.31 12.96
C HIS A 33 -3.72 -13.99 11.60
N ILE A 34 -4.55 -13.88 10.56
CA ILE A 34 -4.07 -13.61 9.19
C ILE A 34 -3.50 -12.19 9.07
N PHE A 35 -4.07 -11.21 9.75
CA PHE A 35 -3.53 -9.85 9.77
C PHE A 35 -2.23 -9.76 10.57
N ALA A 36 -2.04 -10.57 11.61
CA ALA A 36 -0.75 -10.64 12.31
C ALA A 36 0.37 -11.10 11.37
N ILE A 37 0.09 -12.07 10.50
CA ILE A 37 1.03 -12.54 9.47
C ILE A 37 1.30 -11.44 8.43
N LEU A 38 0.26 -10.74 7.98
CA LEU A 38 0.39 -9.67 6.96
C LEU A 38 1.04 -8.39 7.48
N LYS A 39 0.94 -8.11 8.78
CA LYS A 39 1.37 -6.86 9.42
C LYS A 39 2.78 -6.40 9.01
N PRO A 40 3.86 -7.18 9.20
CA PRO A 40 5.22 -6.73 8.87
C PRO A 40 5.37 -6.34 7.39
N TYR A 41 4.66 -7.03 6.49
CA TYR A 41 4.69 -6.75 5.06
C TYR A 41 3.91 -5.48 4.71
N THR A 42 2.75 -5.28 5.34
CA THR A 42 1.98 -4.04 5.15
C THR A 42 2.73 -2.80 5.65
N GLU A 43 3.51 -2.91 6.73
CA GLU A 43 4.33 -1.81 7.25
C GLU A 43 5.46 -1.44 6.27
N VAL A 44 6.14 -2.44 5.68
CA VAL A 44 7.15 -2.21 4.64
C VAL A 44 6.53 -1.54 3.41
N LEU A 45 5.38 -2.04 2.95
CA LEU A 45 4.64 -1.51 1.81
C LEU A 45 4.12 -0.07 2.00
N GLN A 46 3.93 0.35 3.26
CA GLN A 46 3.53 1.71 3.64
C GLN A 46 4.71 2.63 3.97
N SER A 47 5.93 2.10 3.96
CA SER A 47 7.13 2.89 4.24
C SER A 47 7.43 3.87 3.10
N LYS A 48 8.04 5.03 3.44
CA LYS A 48 8.37 6.06 2.45
C LYS A 48 9.45 5.63 1.45
N ASN A 49 10.28 4.65 1.83
CA ASN A 49 11.43 4.18 1.06
C ASN A 49 11.27 2.68 0.70
N CYS A 50 10.11 2.29 0.16
CA CYS A 50 9.89 0.91 -0.31
C CYS A 50 10.61 0.71 -1.65
N ASP A 51 11.59 -0.21 -1.70
CA ASP A 51 12.15 -0.65 -2.96
C ASP A 51 11.16 -1.59 -3.68
N LEU A 52 10.65 -1.18 -4.85
CA LEU A 52 9.70 -1.95 -5.66
C LEU A 52 10.11 -3.43 -5.81
N ALA A 53 11.42 -3.67 -5.98
CA ALA A 53 11.96 -5.00 -6.16
C ALA A 53 11.79 -5.87 -4.91
N GLN A 54 12.27 -5.39 -3.76
CA GLN A 54 12.13 -6.08 -2.48
C GLN A 54 10.68 -6.22 -2.05
N CYS A 55 9.87 -5.19 -2.30
CA CYS A 55 8.47 -5.18 -1.89
C CYS A 55 7.68 -6.28 -2.63
N TYR A 56 7.98 -6.55 -3.91
CA TYR A 56 7.36 -7.65 -4.66
C TYR A 56 7.87 -9.03 -4.23
N ASP A 57 9.18 -9.22 -4.07
CA ASP A 57 9.76 -10.48 -3.56
C ASP A 57 9.15 -10.85 -2.19
N ASN A 58 8.94 -9.86 -1.33
CA ASN A 58 8.26 -10.04 -0.06
C ASN A 58 6.78 -10.43 -0.22
N ILE A 59 6.04 -9.82 -1.15
CA ILE A 59 4.63 -10.18 -1.42
C ILE A 59 4.53 -11.62 -1.93
N GLU A 60 5.42 -12.04 -2.82
CA GLU A 60 5.44 -13.40 -3.36
C GLU A 60 5.72 -14.42 -2.26
N LYS A 61 6.71 -14.15 -1.40
CA LYS A 61 6.99 -14.99 -0.21
C LYS A 61 5.79 -15.09 0.73
N VAL A 62 5.06 -14.00 0.97
CA VAL A 62 3.83 -14.01 1.78
C VAL A 62 2.74 -14.83 1.13
N ALA A 63 2.53 -14.67 -0.17
CA ALA A 63 1.52 -15.42 -0.90
C ALA A 63 1.82 -16.92 -0.85
N LEU A 64 3.09 -17.31 -1.00
CA LEU A 64 3.52 -18.70 -0.82
C LEU A 64 3.27 -19.19 0.61
N TYR A 65 3.66 -18.41 1.62
CA TYR A 65 3.43 -18.77 3.02
C TYR A 65 1.94 -18.93 3.37
N LEU A 66 1.08 -18.03 2.87
CA LEU A 66 -0.37 -18.12 3.03
C LEU A 66 -0.96 -19.33 2.28
N ALA A 67 -0.42 -19.66 1.11
CA ALA A 67 -0.82 -20.86 0.37
C ALA A 67 -0.42 -22.14 1.11
N GLU A 68 0.77 -22.18 1.72
CA GLU A 68 1.22 -23.30 2.56
C GLU A 68 0.35 -23.45 3.83
N LEU A 69 -0.01 -22.33 4.47
CA LEU A 69 -0.90 -22.30 5.64
C LEU A 69 -2.28 -22.92 5.38
N LYS A 70 -2.74 -22.93 4.14
CA LYS A 70 -3.99 -23.60 3.75
C LYS A 70 -3.92 -25.11 3.95
N TYR A 71 -2.75 -25.72 3.73
CA TYR A 71 -2.57 -27.17 3.76
C TYR A 71 -1.97 -27.68 5.07
N ASP A 72 -1.42 -26.78 5.90
CA ASP A 72 -0.79 -27.14 7.17
C ASP A 72 -1.79 -27.20 8.32
N VAL A 73 -2.24 -28.42 8.64
CA VAL A 73 -3.16 -28.69 9.76
C VAL A 73 -2.56 -28.30 11.11
N THR A 74 -1.23 -28.29 11.25
CA THR A 74 -0.59 -28.04 12.55
C THR A 74 -0.67 -26.58 12.98
N LYS A 75 -0.67 -25.66 12.01
CA LYS A 75 -0.78 -24.20 12.25
C LYS A 75 -2.22 -23.73 12.44
N PHE A 76 -3.21 -24.58 12.15
CA PHE A 76 -4.62 -24.30 12.47
C PHE A 76 -4.94 -24.41 13.97
N ASN A 77 -4.10 -25.11 14.74
CA ASN A 77 -4.33 -25.29 16.19
C ASN A 77 -4.19 -23.98 16.99
N GLU A 78 -3.39 -23.03 16.50
CA GLU A 78 -3.19 -21.72 17.15
C GLU A 78 -4.49 -20.88 17.18
N PRO A 79 -5.16 -20.59 16.05
CA PRO A 79 -6.40 -19.82 16.05
C PRO A 79 -7.57 -20.53 16.76
N GLU A 80 -7.57 -21.87 16.80
CA GLU A 80 -8.55 -22.65 17.56
C GLU A 80 -8.34 -22.50 19.08
N THR A 81 -7.10 -22.62 19.56
CA THR A 81 -6.76 -22.44 20.97
C THR A 81 -7.04 -21.00 21.43
N GLU A 82 -6.72 -20.01 20.60
CA GLU A 82 -6.98 -18.61 20.91
C GLU A 82 -8.48 -18.31 20.98
N LEU A 83 -9.28 -18.93 20.11
CA LEU A 83 -10.75 -18.84 20.14
C LEU A 83 -11.32 -19.42 21.45
N GLU A 84 -10.85 -20.59 21.86
CA GLU A 84 -11.29 -21.25 23.10
C GLU A 84 -10.95 -20.41 24.34
N ASN A 85 -9.73 -19.89 24.41
CA ASN A 85 -9.31 -18.99 25.50
C ASN A 85 -10.14 -17.71 25.53
N PHE A 86 -10.35 -17.07 24.36
CA PHE A 86 -11.11 -15.83 24.26
C PHE A 86 -12.57 -16.02 24.72
N ALA A 87 -13.19 -17.14 24.33
CA ALA A 87 -14.55 -17.50 24.72
C ALA A 87 -14.65 -17.85 26.21
N GLY A 88 -13.67 -18.60 26.74
CA GLY A 88 -13.58 -18.99 28.15
C GLY A 88 -13.41 -17.78 29.09
N GLU A 89 -12.56 -16.82 28.74
CA GLU A 89 -12.37 -15.59 29.55
C GLU A 89 -13.62 -14.71 29.65
N ARG A 90 -14.56 -14.85 28.71
CA ARG A 90 -15.71 -13.93 28.54
C ARG A 90 -17.07 -14.61 28.77
N ASP A 91 -17.05 -15.86 29.26
CA ASP A 91 -18.23 -16.70 29.46
C ASP A 91 -19.14 -16.77 28.21
N ILE A 92 -18.53 -16.89 27.02
CA ILE A 92 -19.27 -16.95 25.76
C ILE A 92 -19.47 -18.41 25.35
N ILE A 93 -20.73 -18.78 25.13
CA ILE A 93 -21.08 -20.12 24.66
C ILE A 93 -21.01 -20.17 23.14
N LEU A 94 -19.96 -20.80 22.61
CA LEU A 94 -19.81 -21.04 21.17
C LEU A 94 -20.78 -22.14 20.73
N THR A 95 -22.01 -21.76 20.35
CA THR A 95 -23.02 -22.70 19.86
C THR A 95 -23.63 -22.25 18.54
N PHE A 96 -23.97 -23.23 17.71
CA PHE A 96 -24.62 -22.97 16.43
C PHE A 96 -26.06 -22.49 16.61
N PRO A 97 -26.52 -21.52 15.79
CA PRO A 97 -27.92 -21.16 15.74
C PRO A 97 -28.75 -22.25 15.03
N ARG A 98 -29.21 -23.24 15.79
CA ARG A 98 -30.28 -24.25 15.53
C ARG A 98 -30.22 -25.15 14.27
N THR A 99 -29.60 -24.75 13.17
CA THR A 99 -29.36 -25.58 11.98
C THR A 99 -28.06 -25.14 11.36
N ASN A 100 -27.07 -26.03 11.29
CA ASN A 100 -25.81 -25.71 10.66
C ASN A 100 -25.34 -26.85 9.75
N LYS A 101 -24.63 -26.47 8.69
CA LYS A 101 -24.08 -27.42 7.70
C LYS A 101 -22.82 -28.13 8.24
N TYR A 102 -22.23 -27.59 9.29
CA TYR A 102 -20.98 -28.06 9.89
C TYR A 102 -21.23 -28.93 11.12
N GLU A 103 -20.40 -29.97 11.27
CA GLU A 103 -20.51 -30.94 12.37
C GLU A 103 -20.15 -30.34 13.73
N ASN A 104 -19.17 -29.43 13.77
CA ASN A 104 -18.69 -28.77 14.98
C ASN A 104 -18.10 -27.37 14.69
N VAL A 105 -17.87 -26.59 15.74
CA VAL A 105 -17.31 -25.23 15.65
C VAL A 105 -15.93 -25.23 14.98
N SER A 106 -15.11 -26.26 15.24
CA SER A 106 -13.79 -26.45 14.62
C SER A 106 -13.85 -26.54 13.09
N ALA A 107 -14.76 -27.36 12.54
CA ALA A 107 -14.96 -27.50 11.11
C ALA A 107 -15.46 -26.20 10.46
N TYR A 108 -16.29 -25.44 11.18
CA TYR A 108 -16.75 -24.13 10.73
C TYR A 108 -15.63 -23.09 10.72
N LEU A 109 -14.82 -23.04 11.80
CA LEU A 109 -13.62 -22.21 11.91
C LEU A 109 -12.64 -22.53 10.78
N LYS A 110 -12.40 -23.82 10.50
CA LYS A 110 -11.52 -24.27 9.42
C LYS A 110 -11.98 -23.80 8.05
N ASN A 111 -13.27 -23.96 7.75
CA ASN A 111 -13.82 -23.49 6.48
C ASN A 111 -13.74 -21.96 6.34
N MET A 112 -14.06 -21.20 7.41
CA MET A 112 -13.90 -19.74 7.43
C MET A 112 -12.44 -19.32 7.22
N TYR A 113 -11.51 -20.01 7.87
CA TYR A 113 -10.07 -19.77 7.75
C TYR A 113 -9.57 -20.01 6.32
N GLU A 114 -9.89 -21.15 5.73
CA GLU A 114 -9.53 -21.49 4.34
C GLU A 114 -10.13 -20.49 3.35
N THR A 115 -11.42 -20.14 3.52
CA THR A 115 -12.11 -19.17 2.66
C THR A 115 -11.46 -17.78 2.75
N PHE A 116 -11.06 -17.35 3.96
CA PHE A 116 -10.42 -16.06 4.14
C PHE A 116 -9.00 -16.02 3.56
N ILE A 117 -8.23 -17.12 3.68
CA ILE A 117 -6.93 -17.25 3.01
C ILE A 117 -7.10 -17.13 1.49
N GLU A 118 -8.04 -17.86 0.89
CA GLU A 118 -8.29 -17.81 -0.55
C GLU A 118 -8.69 -16.41 -1.02
N THR A 119 -9.56 -15.76 -0.26
CA THR A 119 -9.97 -14.38 -0.53
C THR A 119 -8.77 -13.44 -0.45
N THR A 120 -7.94 -13.58 0.59
CA THR A 120 -6.72 -12.77 0.79
C THR A 120 -5.72 -12.97 -0.36
N LEU A 121 -5.47 -14.21 -0.77
CA LEU A 121 -4.59 -14.53 -1.90
C LEU A 121 -5.11 -13.95 -3.21
N THR A 122 -6.42 -14.05 -3.44
CA THR A 122 -7.08 -13.48 -4.62
C THR A 122 -6.94 -11.97 -4.65
N GLU A 123 -7.19 -11.29 -3.53
CA GLU A 123 -7.06 -9.83 -3.43
C GLU A 123 -5.60 -9.36 -3.55
N LEU A 124 -4.63 -10.09 -2.99
CA LEU A 124 -3.21 -9.84 -3.20
C LEU A 124 -2.86 -9.97 -4.70
N GLY A 125 -3.30 -11.04 -5.35
CA GLY A 125 -3.10 -11.23 -6.79
C GLY A 125 -3.74 -10.12 -7.62
N ASN A 126 -4.99 -9.76 -7.35
CA ASN A 126 -5.70 -8.69 -8.04
C ASN A 126 -5.00 -7.32 -7.88
N ARG A 127 -4.50 -7.02 -6.68
CA ARG A 127 -3.81 -5.78 -6.38
C ARG A 127 -2.46 -5.67 -7.10
N PHE A 128 -1.68 -6.75 -7.13
CA PHE A 128 -0.30 -6.69 -7.64
C PHE A 128 -0.12 -7.18 -9.08
N SER A 129 -1.07 -7.91 -9.66
CA SER A 129 -1.01 -8.40 -11.05
C SER A 129 -0.84 -7.30 -12.09
N LYS A 130 -1.50 -6.14 -11.91
CA LYS A 130 -1.36 -4.99 -12.82
C LYS A 130 0.04 -4.38 -12.77
N HIS A 131 0.62 -4.32 -11.57
CA HIS A 131 1.96 -3.77 -11.34
C HIS A 131 3.06 -4.77 -11.72
N GLN A 132 2.78 -6.08 -11.77
CA GLN A 132 3.73 -7.13 -12.12
C GLN A 132 4.41 -6.90 -13.48
N LYS A 133 3.68 -6.41 -14.49
CA LYS A 133 4.26 -6.11 -15.81
C LYS A 133 5.28 -4.98 -15.76
N ILE A 134 4.93 -3.89 -15.06
CA ILE A 134 5.81 -2.73 -14.88
C ILE A 134 7.02 -3.13 -14.02
N LEU A 135 6.82 -3.95 -12.99
CA LEU A 135 7.87 -4.48 -12.15
C LEU A 135 8.84 -5.40 -12.91
N THR A 136 8.32 -6.29 -13.75
CA THR A 136 9.16 -7.16 -14.59
C THR A 136 10.10 -6.33 -15.46
N ASN A 137 9.61 -5.23 -16.00
CA ASN A 137 10.40 -4.26 -16.76
C ASN A 137 11.51 -3.61 -15.90
N VAL A 138 11.20 -3.20 -14.66
CA VAL A 138 12.17 -2.67 -13.70
C VAL A 138 13.24 -3.72 -13.38
N PHE A 139 12.83 -4.94 -13.02
CA PHE A 139 13.74 -6.03 -12.67
C PHE A 139 14.69 -6.38 -13.81
N ASN A 140 14.21 -6.43 -15.05
CA ASN A 140 15.04 -6.75 -16.20
C ASN A 140 16.14 -5.70 -16.47
N LEU A 141 15.98 -4.48 -15.95
CA LEU A 141 16.94 -3.38 -16.11
C LEU A 141 17.92 -3.23 -14.93
N LEU A 142 17.57 -3.78 -13.76
CA LEU A 142 18.40 -3.68 -12.55
C LEU A 142 19.74 -4.40 -12.75
N PRO A 143 20.88 -3.77 -12.36
CA PRO A 143 22.22 -4.35 -12.51
C PRO A 143 22.38 -5.77 -12.01
N SER A 144 21.71 -6.13 -10.91
CA SER A 144 21.75 -7.48 -10.33
C SER A 144 21.15 -8.55 -11.24
N TYR A 145 20.21 -8.20 -12.11
CA TYR A 145 19.47 -9.15 -12.96
C TYR A 145 19.75 -8.95 -14.46
N VAL A 146 20.16 -7.75 -14.87
CA VAL A 146 20.25 -7.36 -16.29
C VAL A 146 21.22 -8.21 -17.10
N VAL A 147 22.26 -8.79 -16.47
CA VAL A 147 23.34 -9.52 -17.16
C VAL A 147 22.83 -10.80 -17.86
N GLU A 148 21.75 -11.41 -17.38
CA GLU A 148 21.19 -12.65 -17.91
C GLU A 148 19.95 -12.44 -18.80
N LYS A 149 19.56 -11.19 -19.05
CA LYS A 149 18.32 -10.86 -19.78
C LYS A 149 18.58 -10.53 -21.24
N GLU A 150 17.61 -10.81 -22.09
CA GLU A 150 17.65 -10.39 -23.49
C GLU A 150 16.97 -9.02 -23.65
N PHE A 151 17.38 -8.25 -24.66
CA PHE A 151 16.75 -6.96 -24.96
C PHE A 151 15.23 -7.09 -25.18
N ASN A 152 14.77 -8.22 -25.72
CA ASN A 152 13.35 -8.49 -25.92
C ASN A 152 12.53 -8.48 -24.62
N ASN A 153 13.15 -8.80 -23.47
CA ASN A 153 12.52 -8.73 -22.16
C ASN A 153 12.32 -7.29 -21.65
N VAL A 154 13.05 -6.33 -22.22
CA VAL A 154 13.02 -4.92 -21.82
C VAL A 154 12.32 -4.05 -22.86
N LYS A 155 12.23 -4.52 -24.09
CA LYS A 155 11.53 -3.83 -25.18
C LYS A 155 10.11 -3.37 -24.78
N GLN A 156 9.37 -4.19 -24.04
CA GLN A 156 8.04 -3.82 -23.55
C GLN A 156 8.05 -2.61 -22.61
N ALA A 157 9.12 -2.40 -21.85
CA ALA A 157 9.31 -1.22 -21.00
C ALA A 157 9.49 0.04 -21.85
N PHE A 158 10.39 -0.05 -22.84
CA PHE A 158 10.68 1.05 -23.75
C PHE A 158 9.44 1.42 -24.58
N ASP A 159 8.72 0.43 -25.10
CA ASP A 159 7.48 0.66 -25.85
C ASP A 159 6.39 1.32 -24.98
N PHE A 160 6.33 0.98 -23.69
CA PHE A 160 5.35 1.55 -22.76
C PHE A 160 5.66 3.02 -22.42
N TYR A 161 6.93 3.38 -22.23
CA TYR A 161 7.37 4.74 -21.85
C TYR A 161 7.88 5.58 -23.03
N LYS A 162 7.69 5.13 -24.28
CA LYS A 162 8.22 5.80 -25.49
C LYS A 162 7.94 7.30 -25.56
N ASP A 163 6.80 7.77 -25.05
CA ASP A 163 6.42 9.17 -25.17
C ASP A 163 7.15 10.04 -24.13
N ASP A 164 7.67 9.43 -23.07
CA ASP A 164 8.45 10.08 -22.00
C ASP A 164 9.97 9.98 -22.23
N LEU A 165 10.43 9.15 -23.16
CA LEU A 165 11.85 8.90 -23.40
C LEU A 165 12.52 9.99 -24.24
N PRO A 166 13.81 10.32 -23.99
CA PRO A 166 14.58 11.26 -24.80
C PRO A 166 14.72 10.87 -26.27
N SER A 167 14.72 9.57 -26.59
CA SER A 167 14.78 9.06 -27.96
C SER A 167 13.97 7.78 -28.12
N ASN A 168 13.23 7.68 -29.23
CA ASN A 168 12.46 6.51 -29.63
C ASN A 168 13.18 5.62 -30.65
N ASP A 169 14.48 5.83 -30.85
CA ASP A 169 15.28 4.97 -31.71
C ASP A 169 15.58 3.63 -31.00
N MET A 170 14.91 2.57 -31.44
CA MET A 170 15.08 1.22 -30.92
C MET A 170 16.52 0.70 -31.02
N ASN A 171 17.30 1.13 -32.02
CA ASN A 171 18.70 0.72 -32.12
C ASN A 171 19.53 1.37 -31.02
N LEU A 172 19.28 2.65 -30.75
CA LEU A 172 19.95 3.39 -29.69
C LEU A 172 19.62 2.77 -28.31
N LEU A 173 18.36 2.42 -28.08
CA LEU A 173 17.92 1.73 -26.86
C LEU A 173 18.59 0.36 -26.69
N ALA A 174 18.69 -0.43 -27.76
CA ALA A 174 19.40 -1.70 -27.75
C ALA A 174 20.89 -1.52 -27.42
N THR A 175 21.55 -0.52 -28.02
CA THR A 175 22.96 -0.23 -27.72
C THR A 175 23.18 0.24 -26.28
N GLU A 176 22.30 1.10 -25.73
CA GLU A 176 22.36 1.50 -24.33
C GLU A 176 22.22 0.30 -23.39
N PHE A 177 21.28 -0.60 -23.69
CA PHE A 177 21.07 -1.83 -22.94
C PHE A 177 22.29 -2.76 -22.97
N ASP A 178 22.88 -2.99 -24.16
CA ASP A 178 24.07 -3.83 -24.31
C ASP A 178 25.27 -3.24 -23.55
N MET A 179 25.50 -1.93 -23.67
CA MET A 179 26.56 -1.24 -22.92
C MET A 179 26.34 -1.35 -21.40
N TRP A 180 25.09 -1.22 -20.96
CA TRP A 180 24.70 -1.36 -19.56
C TRP A 180 24.97 -2.77 -19.03
N GLN A 181 24.60 -3.81 -19.79
CA GLN A 181 24.96 -5.19 -19.47
C GLN A 181 26.47 -5.38 -19.37
N HIS A 182 27.21 -4.88 -20.35
CA HIS A 182 28.67 -5.00 -20.39
C HIS A 182 29.36 -4.32 -19.20
N LYS A 183 28.84 -3.19 -18.73
CA LYS A 183 29.33 -2.50 -17.52
C LYS A 183 29.27 -3.40 -16.29
N TRP A 184 28.17 -4.14 -16.12
CA TRP A 184 27.94 -4.96 -14.93
C TRP A 184 28.40 -6.41 -15.05
N LYS A 185 28.77 -6.88 -16.25
CA LYS A 185 29.31 -8.24 -16.48
C LYS A 185 30.57 -8.53 -15.65
N LYS A 186 31.45 -7.54 -15.46
CA LYS A 186 32.74 -7.70 -14.75
C LYS A 186 32.67 -7.37 -13.25
N THR A 187 31.54 -6.85 -12.77
CA THR A 187 31.36 -6.45 -11.37
C THR A 187 30.85 -7.63 -10.56
N SER A 188 31.39 -7.86 -9.35
CA SER A 188 30.88 -8.90 -8.45
C SER A 188 29.43 -8.63 -8.04
N ILE A 189 28.63 -9.68 -7.86
CA ILE A 189 27.19 -9.58 -7.53
C ILE A 189 26.95 -8.71 -6.29
N ALA A 190 27.80 -8.83 -5.27
CA ALA A 190 27.71 -8.04 -4.04
C ALA A 190 27.90 -6.52 -4.23
N LYS A 191 28.46 -6.08 -5.36
CA LYS A 191 28.64 -4.66 -5.71
C LYS A 191 27.63 -4.17 -6.74
N LYS A 192 26.72 -5.02 -7.21
CA LYS A 192 25.70 -4.64 -8.18
C LYS A 192 24.50 -4.00 -7.45
N PRO A 193 24.04 -2.83 -7.89
CA PRO A 193 22.79 -2.26 -7.41
C PRO A 193 21.63 -3.24 -7.61
N SER A 194 20.95 -3.58 -6.50
CA SER A 194 19.73 -4.41 -6.50
C SER A 194 18.45 -3.60 -6.45
N ASN A 195 18.54 -2.29 -6.24
CA ASN A 195 17.40 -1.39 -6.11
C ASN A 195 17.45 -0.26 -7.16
N VAL A 196 16.30 0.36 -7.40
CA VAL A 196 16.13 1.44 -8.39
C VAL A 196 16.97 2.66 -8.04
N ILE A 197 17.04 3.03 -6.76
CA ILE A 197 17.71 4.25 -6.28
C ILE A 197 19.23 4.16 -6.47
N ASP A 198 19.86 3.06 -6.08
CA ASP A 198 21.29 2.80 -6.25
C ASP A 198 21.65 2.65 -7.72
N SER A 199 20.74 2.10 -8.54
CA SER A 199 20.90 2.04 -9.99
C SER A 199 20.88 3.44 -10.61
N LEU A 200 19.96 4.29 -10.18
CA LEU A 200 19.87 5.70 -10.57
C LEU A 200 21.13 6.47 -10.12
N ASN A 201 21.60 6.23 -8.89
CA ASN A 201 22.83 6.83 -8.38
C ASN A 201 24.06 6.42 -9.21
N ALA A 202 24.13 5.16 -9.64
CA ALA A 202 25.18 4.66 -10.52
C ALA A 202 25.09 5.20 -11.96
N LEU A 203 23.95 5.77 -12.35
CA LEU A 203 23.71 6.41 -13.64
C LEU A 203 23.91 7.94 -13.60
N LEU A 204 23.86 8.59 -12.43
CA LEU A 204 24.04 10.05 -12.30
C LEU A 204 25.31 10.56 -12.99
N SER A 205 26.44 9.87 -12.80
CA SER A 205 27.72 10.22 -13.42
C SER A 205 27.84 9.82 -14.91
N LEU A 206 26.85 9.10 -15.45
CA LEU A 206 26.86 8.53 -16.79
C LEU A 206 25.62 8.92 -17.62
N ARG A 207 24.87 9.93 -17.17
CA ARG A 207 23.62 10.36 -17.80
C ARG A 207 23.77 10.65 -19.30
N SER A 208 24.91 11.19 -19.72
CA SER A 208 25.20 11.46 -21.13
C SER A 208 25.37 10.21 -21.99
N PHE A 209 25.78 9.09 -21.40
CA PHE A 209 26.00 7.82 -22.10
C PHE A 209 24.75 6.93 -22.10
N TYR A 210 23.83 7.14 -21.15
CA TYR A 210 22.62 6.33 -20.97
C TYR A 210 21.37 7.21 -20.76
N PRO A 211 21.04 8.13 -21.68
CA PRO A 211 19.95 9.08 -21.49
C PRO A 211 18.58 8.39 -21.34
N ASN A 212 18.31 7.32 -22.08
CA ASN A 212 17.02 6.63 -22.01
C ASN A 212 16.91 5.76 -20.76
N LEU A 213 17.97 5.02 -20.41
CA LEU A 213 17.98 4.27 -19.16
C LEU A 213 17.88 5.19 -17.94
N TYR A 214 18.57 6.34 -17.94
CA TYR A 214 18.46 7.31 -16.85
C TYR A 214 17.01 7.79 -16.67
N CYS A 215 16.34 8.17 -17.77
CA CYS A 215 14.94 8.58 -17.74
C CYS A 215 14.03 7.45 -17.24
N LEU A 216 14.22 6.21 -17.68
CA LEU A 216 13.47 5.05 -17.17
C LEU A 216 13.66 4.85 -15.67
N PHE A 217 14.89 4.91 -15.17
CA PHE A 217 15.15 4.76 -13.73
C PHE A 217 14.57 5.92 -12.92
N GLU A 218 14.53 7.14 -13.47
CA GLU A 218 13.87 8.29 -12.86
C GLU A 218 12.34 8.08 -12.79
N LEU A 219 11.73 7.63 -13.89
CA LEU A 219 10.32 7.24 -13.93
C LEU A 219 10.01 6.13 -12.93
N PHE A 220 10.88 5.12 -12.82
CA PHE A 220 10.71 4.04 -11.85
C PHE A 220 10.87 4.49 -10.40
N ALA A 221 11.73 5.48 -10.13
CA ALA A 221 11.93 6.01 -8.79
C ALA A 221 10.71 6.81 -8.29
N ILE A 222 9.93 7.41 -9.19
CA ILE A 222 8.70 8.14 -8.85
C ILE A 222 7.45 7.25 -8.81
N LEU A 223 7.53 5.99 -9.28
CA LEU A 223 6.40 5.07 -9.24
C LEU A 223 6.05 4.73 -7.79
N PRO A 224 4.84 5.08 -7.31
CA PRO A 224 4.42 4.68 -5.99
C PRO A 224 4.20 3.16 -5.97
N VAL A 225 4.96 2.45 -5.11
CA VAL A 225 4.78 1.00 -4.87
C VAL A 225 3.38 0.72 -4.32
N THR A 226 2.84 1.67 -3.53
CA THR A 226 1.48 1.62 -3.03
C THR A 226 0.80 2.98 -3.10
N VAL A 227 -0.52 2.95 -3.33
CA VAL A 227 -1.41 4.13 -3.25
C VAL A 227 -1.64 4.63 -1.81
N SER A 228 -0.96 4.05 -0.81
CA SER A 228 -1.22 4.29 0.61
C SER A 228 -1.05 5.76 1.01
N THR A 229 -0.10 6.49 0.40
CA THR A 229 0.08 7.93 0.64
C THR A 229 -1.09 8.75 0.10
N ALA A 230 -1.55 8.44 -1.12
CA ALA A 230 -2.74 9.07 -1.70
C ALA A 230 -4.00 8.74 -0.88
N GLU A 231 -4.20 7.48 -0.49
CA GLU A 231 -5.33 7.04 0.35
C GLU A 231 -5.31 7.73 1.73
N ARG A 232 -4.14 7.88 2.36
CA ARG A 232 -3.98 8.62 3.62
C ARG A 232 -4.34 10.09 3.45
N SER A 233 -3.88 10.72 2.36
CA SER A 233 -4.23 12.11 2.01
C SER A 233 -5.73 12.28 1.78
N PHE A 234 -6.38 11.37 1.04
CA PHE A 234 -7.83 11.39 0.82
C PHE A 234 -8.64 11.11 2.09
N SER A 235 -8.20 10.18 2.94
CA SER A 235 -8.84 9.92 4.24
C SER A 235 -8.77 11.15 5.15
N THR A 236 -7.62 11.82 5.15
CA THR A 236 -7.42 13.06 5.91
C THR A 236 -8.26 14.20 5.36
N MET A 237 -8.32 14.34 4.03
CA MET A 237 -9.22 15.28 3.37
C MET A 237 -10.69 14.99 3.72
N LYS A 238 -11.13 13.72 3.71
CA LYS A 238 -12.47 13.30 4.13
C LYS A 238 -12.77 13.68 5.58
N ARG A 239 -11.79 13.60 6.48
CA ARG A 239 -11.92 14.05 7.87
C ARG A 239 -12.06 15.58 7.97
N ILE A 240 -11.27 16.34 7.21
CA ILE A 240 -11.40 17.82 7.11
C ILE A 240 -12.81 18.19 6.58
N ILE A 241 -13.26 17.53 5.51
CA ILE A 241 -14.60 17.71 4.92
C ILE A 241 -15.69 17.40 5.94
N THR A 242 -15.59 16.27 6.66
CA THR A 242 -16.61 15.82 7.60
C THR A 242 -16.79 16.80 8.75
N ILE A 243 -15.69 17.41 9.23
CA ILE A 243 -15.71 18.41 10.30
C ILE A 243 -16.25 19.76 9.79
N LEU A 244 -15.98 20.13 8.53
CA LEU A 244 -16.26 21.47 7.97
C LEU A 244 -17.43 21.51 6.98
N ARG A 245 -18.27 20.47 6.98
CA ARG A 245 -19.29 20.14 5.97
C ARG A 245 -20.26 21.27 5.61
N ASN A 246 -20.39 22.31 6.44
CA ASN A 246 -21.37 23.38 6.25
C ASN A 246 -20.78 24.75 5.82
N SER A 247 -19.47 24.89 5.54
CA SER A 247 -18.91 26.26 5.37
C SER A 247 -17.67 26.45 4.50
N ILE A 248 -17.25 25.48 3.67
CA ILE A 248 -16.03 25.60 2.87
C ILE A 248 -16.28 25.30 1.38
N GLY A 249 -15.77 26.17 0.51
CA GLY A 249 -15.69 25.93 -0.94
C GLY A 249 -14.44 25.13 -1.32
N ASP A 250 -14.47 24.50 -2.50
CA ASP A 250 -13.49 23.52 -2.98
C ASP A 250 -12.04 24.03 -2.99
N GLU A 251 -11.83 25.30 -3.33
CA GLU A 251 -10.50 25.92 -3.35
C GLU A 251 -9.89 26.01 -1.95
N ARG A 252 -10.66 26.47 -0.96
CA ARG A 252 -10.21 26.55 0.44
C ARG A 252 -9.96 25.17 1.03
N LEU A 253 -10.77 24.18 0.66
CA LEU A 253 -10.56 22.79 1.05
C LEU A 253 -9.24 22.24 0.51
N SER A 254 -8.97 22.45 -0.78
CA SER A 254 -7.76 21.96 -1.44
C SER A 254 -6.51 22.59 -0.82
N ASN A 255 -6.55 23.89 -0.53
CA ASN A 255 -5.45 24.60 0.13
C ASN A 255 -5.23 24.13 1.57
N LEU A 256 -6.29 23.87 2.34
CA LEU A 256 -6.18 23.30 3.70
C LEU A 256 -5.64 21.88 3.68
N ALA A 257 -6.07 21.06 2.72
CA ALA A 257 -5.54 19.71 2.54
C ALA A 257 -4.05 19.75 2.21
N LEU A 258 -3.60 20.65 1.33
CA LEU A 258 -2.18 20.84 1.01
C LEU A 258 -1.35 21.23 2.24
N ILE A 259 -1.81 22.20 3.03
CA ILE A 259 -1.13 22.62 4.27
C ILE A 259 -1.03 21.44 5.25
N HIS A 260 -2.07 20.61 5.34
CA HIS A 260 -2.08 19.48 6.25
C HIS A 260 -1.20 18.31 5.77
N ILE A 261 -1.22 18.00 4.46
CA ILE A 261 -0.38 16.95 3.86
C ILE A 261 1.10 17.33 3.98
N HIS A 262 1.43 18.60 3.74
CA HIS A 262 2.77 19.16 3.85
C HIS A 262 2.97 19.93 5.16
N HIS A 263 2.46 19.38 6.27
CA HIS A 263 2.55 20.03 7.58
C HIS A 263 4.02 20.29 7.98
N ASP A 264 4.94 19.43 7.59
CA ASP A 264 6.38 19.57 7.79
C ASP A 264 6.97 20.83 7.13
N ILE A 265 6.49 21.17 5.93
CA ILE A 265 6.86 22.40 5.23
C ILE A 265 6.10 23.58 5.84
N ALA A 266 4.81 23.40 6.13
CA ALA A 266 3.96 24.46 6.68
C ALA A 266 4.40 24.89 8.09
N SER A 267 4.91 23.98 8.91
CA SER A 267 5.45 24.30 10.24
C SER A 267 6.71 25.16 10.19
N ASN A 268 7.41 25.17 9.05
CA ASN A 268 8.61 25.97 8.83
C ASN A 268 8.32 27.32 8.14
N LEU A 269 7.05 27.61 7.83
CA LEU A 269 6.67 28.90 7.25
C LEU A 269 6.77 30.01 8.30
N ASN A 270 7.40 31.13 7.92
CA ASN A 270 7.39 32.32 8.75
C ASN A 270 6.00 32.98 8.70
N VAL A 271 5.35 33.06 9.86
CA VAL A 271 4.01 33.67 10.02
C VAL A 271 4.00 35.13 9.57
N GLU A 272 5.09 35.86 9.77
CA GLU A 272 5.19 37.28 9.38
C GLU A 272 5.14 37.47 7.87
N ASP A 273 5.76 36.57 7.10
CA ASP A 273 5.71 36.60 5.64
C ASP A 273 4.28 36.31 5.13
N VAL A 274 3.58 35.38 5.77
CA VAL A 274 2.18 35.07 5.46
C VAL A 274 1.28 36.27 5.75
N ILE A 275 1.47 36.96 6.88
CA ILE A 275 0.72 38.17 7.24
C ILE A 275 1.01 39.29 6.24
N ASN A 276 2.27 39.48 5.86
CA ASN A 276 2.67 40.50 4.90
C ASN A 276 2.07 40.25 3.51
N ILE A 277 2.01 39.00 3.06
CA ILE A 277 1.35 38.63 1.80
C ILE A 277 -0.17 38.83 1.91
N PHE A 278 -0.80 38.41 3.01
CA PHE A 278 -2.23 38.61 3.23
C PHE A 278 -2.61 40.09 3.26
N CYS A 279 -1.76 40.95 3.80
CA CYS A 279 -1.95 42.39 3.84
C CYS A 279 -1.82 43.08 2.47
N LYS A 280 -1.12 42.46 1.50
CA LYS A 280 -1.01 42.98 0.11
C LYS A 280 -2.27 42.74 -0.72
N ASP A 281 -3.12 41.80 -0.32
CA ASP A 281 -4.34 41.48 -1.04
C ASP A 281 -5.44 42.54 -0.80
N LYS A 282 -6.25 42.82 -1.83
CA LYS A 282 -7.29 43.87 -1.74
C LYS A 282 -8.38 43.44 -0.76
N ARG A 283 -8.34 43.99 0.45
CA ARG A 283 -9.35 43.75 1.49
C ARG A 283 -10.75 44.10 0.97
N ARG A 284 -11.71 43.18 1.12
CA ARG A 284 -13.14 43.39 0.80
C ARG A 284 -13.87 44.30 1.81
N ILE A 285 -13.21 44.76 2.87
CA ILE A 285 -13.82 45.57 3.93
C ILE A 285 -13.02 46.87 4.10
N LYS A 286 -13.68 48.01 3.90
CA LYS A 286 -13.15 49.34 4.23
C LYS A 286 -13.38 49.59 5.72
N PHE A 287 -12.30 49.74 6.49
CA PHE A 287 -12.40 50.27 7.84
C PHE A 287 -12.67 51.77 7.73
N THR A 288 -13.93 52.17 7.91
CA THR A 288 -14.27 53.58 8.17
C THR A 288 -13.99 53.83 9.65
N ASN A 289 -12.89 54.51 9.96
CA ASN A 289 -12.68 55.09 11.28
C ASN A 289 -13.78 56.13 11.50
N LYS A 290 -14.57 55.94 12.56
CA LYS A 290 -15.54 56.91 13.05
C LYS A 290 -14.99 57.53 14.32
#